data_AF-A0A6G1CHC7-F1
#
_entry.id   AF-A0A6G1CHC7-F1
#
_cell.length_a   1.000
_cell.length_b   1.000
_cell.length_c   1.000
_cell.angle_alpha   90.00
_cell.angle_beta   90.00
_cell.angle_gamma   90.00
#
_symmetry.space_group_name_H-M   'P 1'
#
loop_
_entity.id
_entity.type
_entity.pdbx_description
1 polymer ?
#
loop_
_entity_poly.entity_id
_entity_poly.type
_entity_poly.pdbx_seq_one_letter_code
_entity_poly.pdbx_strand_id
1 'polypeptide(L)'
;MDGRRRRGGSPDLSYDDPEGIVRSRSVILETIHGCYKEALDALPLEDMPELAPRLLAAGVCFGFADPITNIISNALCFLPNDKDGGETEPEPEPDAAEKHKRRKMMTKASPAIVSEIVAAGNLPSPPEARTIAERSLEGLITFLTCYFRYLRTWDALRYLCRAKADLLVAVRLIEFDRCYRNKEEDEFHIRGQDCYQMRSTVGKTA
;
A
#
# COMPACT_ATOMS: atom_id res chain seq x y z
N MET A 1 -32.48 -5.70 -48.72
CA MET A 1 -31.60 -6.49 -47.85
C MET A 1 -30.90 -5.51 -46.93
N ASP A 2 -31.33 -5.50 -45.68
CA ASP A 2 -31.07 -4.45 -44.71
C ASP A 2 -29.73 -4.71 -43.99
N GLY A 3 -28.76 -3.85 -44.25
CA GLY A 3 -27.38 -4.00 -43.78
C GLY A 3 -27.24 -3.57 -42.33
N ARG A 4 -27.49 -4.48 -41.37
CA ARG A 4 -27.13 -4.28 -39.97
C ARG A 4 -25.61 -4.23 -39.81
N ARG A 5 -25.04 -3.02 -39.89
CA ARG A 5 -23.72 -2.73 -39.33
C ARG A 5 -23.79 -3.00 -37.83
N ARG A 6 -23.23 -4.12 -37.39
CA ARG A 6 -22.88 -4.34 -35.99
C ARG A 6 -21.79 -3.34 -35.65
N ARG A 7 -22.19 -2.15 -35.18
CA ARG A 7 -21.29 -1.24 -34.49
C ARG A 7 -20.97 -1.93 -33.18
N GLY A 8 -19.88 -2.70 -33.18
CA GLY A 8 -19.28 -3.21 -31.95
C GLY A 8 -19.06 -2.00 -31.06
N GLY A 9 -19.86 -1.90 -30.01
CA GLY A 9 -19.59 -0.99 -28.91
C GLY A 9 -18.30 -1.48 -28.29
N SER A 10 -17.18 -0.90 -28.71
CA SER A 10 -15.99 -0.85 -27.87
C SER A 10 -16.47 -0.29 -26.53
N PRO A 11 -16.31 -1.00 -25.39
CA PRO A 11 -16.61 -0.42 -24.10
C PRO A 11 -15.70 0.79 -23.99
N ASP A 12 -16.33 1.95 -23.96
CA ASP A 12 -15.65 3.22 -23.80
C ASP A 12 -14.87 3.15 -22.48
N LEU A 13 -13.55 3.07 -22.58
CA LEU A 13 -12.60 3.01 -21.46
C LEU A 13 -12.52 4.39 -20.81
N SER A 14 -13.62 4.90 -20.29
CA SER A 14 -13.65 6.22 -19.67
C SER A 14 -14.33 6.22 -18.31
N TYR A 15 -13.67 6.95 -17.41
CA TYR A 15 -13.98 7.26 -16.03
C TYR A 15 -13.68 6.16 -15.02
N ASP A 16 -12.54 6.36 -14.33
CA ASP A 16 -12.31 5.91 -12.96
C ASP A 16 -13.61 6.10 -12.17
N ASP A 17 -14.26 5.01 -11.78
CA ASP A 17 -15.45 5.02 -10.93
C ASP A 17 -15.06 5.64 -9.57
N PRO A 18 -15.34 6.93 -9.31
CA PRO A 18 -14.81 7.59 -8.12
C PRO A 18 -15.42 6.98 -6.87
N GLU A 19 -16.67 6.53 -6.97
CA GLU A 19 -17.43 5.91 -5.89
C GLU A 19 -16.80 4.57 -5.49
N GLY A 20 -16.38 3.78 -6.46
CA GLY A 20 -15.69 2.54 -6.19
C GLY A 20 -14.28 2.73 -5.62
N ILE A 21 -13.59 3.84 -5.91
CA ILE A 21 -12.26 4.17 -5.34
C ILE A 21 -12.47 4.43 -3.85
N VAL A 22 -13.45 5.28 -3.54
CA VAL A 22 -13.82 5.64 -2.17
C VAL A 22 -14.22 4.39 -1.39
N ARG A 23 -15.06 3.53 -1.98
CA ARG A 23 -15.48 2.27 -1.37
C ARG A 23 -14.29 1.33 -1.10
N SER A 24 -13.43 1.14 -2.09
CA SER A 24 -12.24 0.29 -1.94
C SER A 24 -11.30 0.82 -0.87
N ARG A 25 -11.07 2.14 -0.85
CA ARG A 25 -10.28 2.81 0.19
C ARG A 25 -10.88 2.55 1.57
N SER A 26 -12.19 2.69 1.73
CA SER A 26 -12.88 2.43 3.01
C SER A 26 -12.72 0.99 3.48
N VAL A 27 -12.92 0.01 2.59
CA VAL A 27 -12.79 -1.42 2.92
C VAL A 27 -11.37 -1.77 3.36
N ILE A 28 -10.36 -1.23 2.68
CA ILE A 28 -8.96 -1.47 3.04
C ILE A 28 -8.63 -0.79 4.37
N LEU A 29 -9.09 0.44 4.60
CA LEU A 29 -8.90 1.12 5.88
C LEU A 29 -9.50 0.31 7.03
N GLU A 30 -10.74 -0.19 6.88
CA GLU A 30 -11.37 -1.07 7.87
C GLU A 30 -10.52 -2.32 8.15
N THR A 31 -9.98 -2.94 7.10
CA THR A 31 -9.07 -4.08 7.23
C THR A 31 -7.80 -3.71 7.99
N ILE A 32 -7.18 -2.58 7.65
CA ILE A 32 -5.97 -2.07 8.31
C ILE A 32 -6.24 -1.75 9.78
N HIS A 33 -7.37 -1.13 10.12
CA HIS A 33 -7.77 -0.91 11.52
C HIS A 33 -7.90 -2.22 12.30
N GLY A 34 -8.43 -3.28 11.66
CA GLY A 34 -8.41 -4.64 12.22
C GLY A 34 -7.00 -5.13 12.53
N CYS A 35 -6.06 -4.99 11.60
CA CYS A 35 -4.65 -5.35 11.83
C CYS A 35 -4.00 -4.54 12.95
N TYR A 36 -4.29 -3.24 13.07
CA TYR A 36 -3.79 -2.43 14.19
C TYR A 36 -4.36 -2.88 15.53
N LYS A 37 -5.64 -3.27 15.57
CA LYS A 37 -6.24 -3.83 16.79
C LYS A 37 -5.53 -5.10 17.22
N GLU A 38 -5.33 -6.04 16.29
CA GLU A 38 -4.61 -7.29 16.57
C GLU A 38 -3.15 -7.03 16.99
N ALA A 39 -2.47 -6.07 16.37
CA ALA A 39 -1.12 -5.68 16.76
C ALA A 39 -1.06 -5.03 18.15
N LEU A 40 -2.05 -4.19 18.50
CA LEU A 40 -2.16 -3.58 19.82
C LEU A 40 -2.38 -4.64 20.91
N ASP A 41 -3.21 -5.65 20.64
CA ASP A 41 -3.48 -6.76 21.55
C ASP A 41 -2.23 -7.65 21.74
N ALA A 42 -1.32 -7.68 20.76
CA ALA A 42 -0.07 -8.46 20.80
C ALA A 42 1.13 -7.71 21.44
N LEU A 43 1.08 -6.38 21.53
CA LEU A 43 2.17 -5.56 22.05
C LEU A 43 2.06 -5.40 23.58
N PRO A 44 3.17 -5.47 24.34
CA PRO A 44 3.16 -5.29 25.79
C PRO A 44 3.09 -3.80 26.15
N LEU A 45 2.01 -3.11 25.78
CA LEU A 45 1.85 -1.67 26.02
C LEU A 45 1.66 -1.33 27.51
N GLU A 46 1.21 -2.30 28.32
CA GLU A 46 1.12 -2.14 29.77
C GLU A 46 2.51 -2.14 30.42
N ASP A 47 3.38 -3.06 30.00
CA ASP A 47 4.74 -3.18 30.53
C ASP A 47 5.72 -2.18 29.90
N MET A 48 5.46 -1.73 28.66
CA MET A 48 6.32 -0.84 27.88
C MET A 48 5.50 0.28 27.20
N PRO A 49 5.07 1.31 27.94
CA PRO A 49 4.23 2.38 27.42
C PRO A 49 4.92 3.24 26.35
N GLU A 50 6.26 3.20 26.26
CA GLU A 50 7.06 3.90 25.25
C GLU A 50 6.80 3.38 23.83
N LEU A 51 6.22 2.19 23.68
CA LEU A 51 5.86 1.62 22.37
C LEU A 51 4.68 2.34 21.74
N ALA A 52 3.76 2.92 22.52
CA ALA A 52 2.58 3.58 21.98
C ALA A 52 2.90 4.80 21.08
N PRO A 53 3.75 5.77 21.49
CA PRO A 53 4.16 6.86 20.60
C PRO A 53 5.02 6.38 19.42
N ARG A 54 5.77 5.28 19.56
CA ARG A 54 6.54 4.69 18.45
C ARG A 54 5.64 4.03 17.42
N LEU A 55 4.62 3.31 17.88
CA LEU A 55 3.58 2.76 17.04
C LEU A 55 2.98 3.87 16.20
N LEU A 56 2.50 4.97 16.81
CA LEU A 56 1.94 6.12 16.07
C LEU A 56 2.94 6.77 15.09
N ALA A 57 4.22 6.84 15.46
CA ALA A 57 5.23 7.46 14.63
C ALA A 57 5.60 6.60 13.40
N ALA A 58 5.78 5.29 13.60
CA ALA A 58 6.49 4.42 12.68
C ALA A 58 5.85 3.06 12.41
N GLY A 59 4.84 2.64 13.17
CA GLY A 59 4.19 1.33 13.09
C GLY A 59 3.34 1.09 11.84
N VAL A 60 3.77 1.55 10.67
CA VAL A 60 3.08 1.36 9.39
C VAL A 60 3.01 -0.12 8.99
N CYS A 61 1.95 -0.53 8.30
CA CYS A 61 1.71 -1.95 7.97
C CYS A 61 2.33 -2.45 6.66
N PHE A 62 3.05 -1.61 5.91
CA PHE A 62 3.71 -2.02 4.67
C PHE A 62 5.11 -2.61 4.92
N GLY A 63 5.45 -3.64 4.16
CA GLY A 63 6.66 -4.45 4.31
C GLY A 63 6.49 -5.80 3.59
N PHE A 64 7.46 -6.70 3.75
CA PHE A 64 7.43 -8.03 3.11
C PHE A 64 6.91 -9.16 4.02
N ALA A 65 6.57 -8.87 5.28
CA ALA A 65 5.81 -9.78 6.15
C ALA A 65 4.30 -9.49 6.06
N ASP A 66 3.49 -10.26 6.78
CA ASP A 66 2.07 -9.96 6.93
C ASP A 66 1.85 -8.59 7.62
N PRO A 67 0.69 -7.94 7.42
CA PRO A 67 0.44 -6.58 7.92
C PRO A 67 0.65 -6.42 9.43
N ILE A 68 0.29 -7.43 10.24
CA ILE A 68 0.38 -7.37 11.71
C ILE A 68 1.84 -7.44 12.13
N THR A 69 2.59 -8.40 11.58
CA THR A 69 4.02 -8.54 11.82
C THR A 69 4.79 -7.27 11.41
N ASN A 70 4.42 -6.63 10.29
CA ASN A 70 5.03 -5.36 9.89
C ASN A 70 4.75 -4.24 10.90
N ILE A 71 3.50 -4.10 11.38
CA ILE A 71 3.14 -3.09 12.40
C ILE A 71 3.98 -3.27 13.66
N ILE A 72 4.03 -4.49 14.20
CA ILE A 72 4.75 -4.82 15.43
C ILE A 72 6.25 -4.57 15.24
N SER A 73 6.83 -5.10 14.16
CA SER A 73 8.27 -4.97 13.88
C SER A 73 8.68 -3.51 13.72
N ASN A 74 7.91 -2.73 12.96
CA ASN A 74 8.19 -1.32 12.74
C ASN A 74 8.05 -0.49 14.03
N ALA A 75 7.15 -0.86 14.94
CA ALA A 75 7.05 -0.22 16.25
C ALA A 75 8.25 -0.53 17.16
N LEU A 76 8.76 -1.77 17.12
CA LEU A 76 9.88 -2.23 17.95
C LEU A 76 11.25 -1.73 17.46
N CYS A 77 11.47 -1.62 16.15
CA CYS A 77 12.75 -1.17 15.57
C CYS A 77 13.21 0.24 15.99
N PHE A 78 12.36 1.03 16.65
CA PHE A 78 12.68 2.36 17.19
C PHE A 78 13.15 2.35 18.67
N LEU A 79 13.73 1.25 19.15
CA LEU A 79 14.40 1.25 20.46
C LEU A 79 15.65 2.14 20.41
N PRO A 80 15.79 3.16 21.28
CA PRO A 80 17.09 3.74 21.53
C PRO A 80 17.97 2.62 22.09
N ASN A 81 19.12 2.39 21.47
CA ASN A 81 20.15 1.55 22.06
C ASN A 81 20.63 2.25 23.33
N ASP A 82 20.24 1.74 24.50
CA ASP A 82 20.79 2.17 25.78
C ASP A 82 22.22 1.63 25.96
N LYS A 83 23.10 1.80 24.97
CA LYS A 83 24.56 1.60 25.08
C LYS A 83 25.29 2.45 24.04
N ASP A 84 25.74 3.61 24.46
CA ASP A 84 27.12 3.99 24.18
C ASP A 84 27.70 4.66 25.43
N GLY A 85 28.16 3.80 26.34
CA GLY A 85 29.10 4.18 27.39
C GLY A 85 30.50 3.94 26.86
N GLY A 86 31.16 5.02 26.45
CA GLY A 86 32.58 5.08 26.09
C GLY A 86 33.09 6.49 26.45
N GLU A 87 34.19 6.53 27.20
CA GLU A 87 34.65 7.65 28.03
C GLU A 87 35.26 8.84 27.23
N THR A 88 34.94 10.07 27.70
CA THR A 88 35.72 11.34 27.80
C THR A 88 36.60 11.79 26.61
N GLU A 89 36.44 13.00 26.05
CA GLU A 89 37.01 14.28 26.55
C GLU A 89 36.18 15.52 26.07
N PRO A 90 36.23 16.67 26.78
CA PRO A 90 35.39 17.85 26.54
C PRO A 90 36.02 18.82 25.50
N GLU A 91 35.22 19.83 25.11
CA GLU A 91 35.52 21.06 24.33
C GLU A 91 34.85 21.14 22.94
N PRO A 92 34.45 22.33 22.45
CA PRO A 92 33.69 23.40 23.07
C PRO A 92 32.31 23.58 22.39
N GLU A 93 31.36 24.21 23.08
CA GLU A 93 30.01 24.52 22.54
C GLU A 93 30.05 25.36 21.25
N PRO A 94 29.16 25.06 20.28
CA PRO A 94 28.59 26.10 19.45
C PRO A 94 27.05 26.08 19.40
N ASP A 95 26.52 27.25 19.74
CA ASP A 95 25.25 27.88 19.40
C ASP A 95 23.90 27.14 19.54
N ALA A 96 23.18 27.62 20.54
CA ALA A 96 21.79 27.37 20.86
C ALA A 96 20.83 27.93 19.79
N ALA A 97 20.65 27.23 18.67
CA ALA A 97 19.56 27.54 17.74
C ALA A 97 18.92 26.35 17.00
N GLU A 98 19.57 25.19 16.91
CA GLU A 98 19.07 24.10 16.02
C GLU A 98 18.63 22.81 16.70
N LYS A 99 18.48 22.79 18.03
CA LYS A 99 18.18 21.54 18.78
C LYS A 99 16.87 21.57 19.59
N HIS A 100 15.94 22.45 19.24
CA HIS A 100 14.76 22.75 20.06
C HIS A 100 13.41 22.69 19.31
N LYS A 101 13.13 21.60 18.57
CA LYS A 101 11.76 21.41 18.03
C LYS A 101 11.10 20.03 18.17
N ARG A 102 11.71 19.07 18.89
CA ARG A 102 11.06 17.77 19.18
C ARG A 102 11.22 17.28 20.63
N ARG A 103 11.27 18.22 21.58
CA ARG A 103 11.23 17.93 23.03
C ARG A 103 10.06 18.70 23.66
N LYS A 104 8.84 18.24 23.40
CA LYS A 104 7.71 18.53 24.29
C LYS A 104 6.60 17.53 24.05
N MET A 105 6.02 17.06 25.16
CA MET A 105 4.87 16.15 25.30
C MET A 105 5.24 14.67 25.51
N MET A 106 5.93 14.40 26.62
CA MET A 106 5.44 13.34 27.52
C MET A 106 4.24 13.92 28.27
N THR A 107 3.06 13.33 28.11
CA THR A 107 2.09 13.11 29.20
C THR A 107 0.87 12.35 28.66
N LYS A 108 0.61 11.22 29.32
CA LYS A 108 -0.59 10.37 29.27
C LYS A 108 -0.78 9.51 28.02
N ALA A 109 -0.23 8.29 28.10
CA ALA A 109 -0.91 7.12 27.58
C ALA A 109 -2.34 7.09 28.15
N SER A 110 -3.31 7.29 27.28
CA SER A 110 -4.74 7.35 27.57
C SER A 110 -5.43 6.65 26.41
N PRO A 111 -6.65 6.11 26.59
CA PRO A 111 -7.52 5.58 25.52
C PRO A 111 -7.61 6.46 24.24
N ALA A 112 -7.15 7.71 24.29
CA ALA A 112 -6.95 8.60 23.14
C ALA A 112 -6.06 8.04 22.01
N ILE A 113 -5.04 7.22 22.29
CA ILE A 113 -4.16 6.65 21.25
C ILE A 113 -4.92 5.66 20.36
N VAL A 114 -5.78 4.84 20.99
CA VAL A 114 -6.72 3.97 20.28
C VAL A 114 -7.72 4.82 19.49
N SER A 115 -8.23 5.91 20.07
CA SER A 115 -9.14 6.82 19.38
C SER A 115 -8.51 7.53 18.17
N GLU A 116 -7.20 7.85 18.20
CA GLU A 116 -6.49 8.44 17.06
C GLU A 116 -6.22 7.42 15.95
N ILE A 117 -6.00 6.15 16.32
CA ILE A 117 -5.94 5.03 15.37
C ILE A 117 -7.33 4.74 14.78
N VAL A 118 -8.41 4.94 15.55
CA VAL A 118 -9.80 4.55 15.21
C VAL A 118 -10.66 5.71 14.67
N ALA A 119 -10.15 6.95 14.63
CA ALA A 119 -10.89 8.11 14.13
C ALA A 119 -11.10 8.04 12.61
N ALA A 120 -12.06 7.22 12.19
CA ALA A 120 -12.71 7.29 10.89
C ALA A 120 -13.71 8.46 10.93
N GLY A 121 -13.33 9.61 10.38
CA GLY A 121 -14.19 10.78 10.28
C GLY A 121 -13.96 11.53 8.97
N ASN A 122 -14.96 11.49 8.08
CA ASN A 122 -15.01 12.10 6.75
C ASN A 122 -14.66 13.61 6.71
N LEU A 123 -13.37 13.97 6.72
CA LEU A 123 -12.91 15.30 6.31
C LEU A 123 -11.46 15.21 5.79
N PRO A 124 -11.09 15.88 4.70
CA PRO A 124 -9.69 15.88 4.25
C PRO A 124 -8.86 16.66 5.26
N SER A 125 -8.19 15.94 6.16
CA SER A 125 -7.25 16.53 7.11
C SER A 125 -5.97 16.94 6.37
N PRO A 126 -5.23 17.96 6.86
CA PRO A 126 -3.91 18.28 6.36
C PRO A 126 -3.01 17.02 6.34
N PRO A 127 -2.02 16.91 5.43
CA PRO A 127 -1.15 15.75 5.32
C PRO A 127 -0.39 15.41 6.61
N GLU A 128 -0.26 16.35 7.55
CA GLU A 128 0.34 16.16 8.88
C GLU A 128 -0.60 15.53 9.92
N ALA A 129 -1.92 15.47 9.66
CA ALA A 129 -2.94 14.96 10.57
C ALA A 129 -3.53 13.60 10.16
N ARG A 130 -2.95 12.95 9.14
CA ARG A 130 -3.40 11.62 8.68
C ARG A 130 -3.16 10.58 9.75
N THR A 131 -4.15 9.72 9.98
CA THR A 131 -4.00 8.60 10.91
C THR A 131 -2.92 7.65 10.40
N ILE A 132 -2.36 6.83 11.29
CA ILE A 132 -1.35 5.86 10.88
C ILE A 132 -1.88 4.81 9.89
N ALA A 133 -3.18 4.48 9.97
CA ALA A 133 -3.85 3.62 9.02
C ALA A 133 -3.86 4.24 7.61
N GLU A 134 -4.16 5.53 7.50
CA GLU A 134 -4.11 6.25 6.23
C GLU A 134 -2.69 6.35 5.66
N ARG A 135 -1.69 6.63 6.51
CA ARG A 135 -0.28 6.62 6.11
C ARG A 135 0.14 5.25 5.58
N SER A 136 -0.35 4.18 6.20
CA SER A 136 -0.06 2.81 5.78
C SER A 136 -0.68 2.49 4.42
N LEU A 137 -1.96 2.84 4.23
CA LEU A 137 -2.64 2.66 2.95
C LEU A 137 -1.95 3.43 1.83
N GLU A 138 -1.59 4.69 2.06
CA GLU A 138 -0.89 5.51 1.08
C GLU A 138 0.47 4.90 0.71
N GLY A 139 1.20 4.36 1.70
CA GLY A 139 2.45 3.64 1.48
C GLY A 139 2.28 2.38 0.63
N LEU A 140 1.24 1.58 0.88
CA LEU A 140 0.93 0.39 0.09
C LEU A 140 0.59 0.75 -1.36
N ILE A 141 -0.28 1.74 -1.58
CA ILE A 141 -0.67 2.23 -2.91
C ILE A 141 0.56 2.77 -3.64
N THR A 142 1.35 3.61 -2.98
CA THR A 142 2.58 4.18 -3.54
C THR A 142 3.55 3.09 -3.93
N PHE A 143 3.79 2.10 -3.06
CA PHE A 143 4.68 0.99 -3.38
C PHE A 143 4.22 0.24 -4.63
N LEU A 144 2.94 -0.16 -4.70
CA LEU A 144 2.43 -0.93 -5.83
C LEU A 144 2.48 -0.12 -7.14
N THR A 145 2.08 1.15 -7.09
CA THR A 145 2.08 2.03 -8.27
C THR A 145 3.50 2.40 -8.73
N CYS A 146 4.48 2.51 -7.82
CA CYS A 146 5.88 2.73 -8.14
C CYS A 146 6.57 1.45 -8.66
N TYR A 147 6.37 0.32 -7.98
CA TYR A 147 6.98 -0.97 -8.34
C TYR A 147 6.47 -1.44 -9.71
N PHE A 148 5.18 -1.24 -9.97
CA PHE A 148 4.56 -1.58 -11.24
C PHE A 148 4.27 -0.31 -12.05
N ARG A 149 5.23 0.13 -12.89
CA ARG A 149 5.31 1.41 -13.64
C ARG A 149 4.07 1.90 -14.44
N TYR A 150 2.99 1.13 -14.51
CA TYR A 150 1.74 1.46 -15.20
C TYR A 150 0.49 0.97 -14.45
N LEU A 151 0.63 0.56 -13.20
CA LEU A 151 -0.50 0.15 -12.37
C LEU A 151 -1.25 1.41 -11.93
N ARG A 152 -2.54 1.49 -12.26
CA ARG A 152 -3.39 2.59 -11.82
C ARG A 152 -3.72 2.46 -10.33
N THR A 153 -3.99 3.59 -9.67
CA THR A 153 -4.40 3.62 -8.26
C THR A 153 -5.63 2.75 -7.99
N TRP A 154 -6.62 2.77 -8.88
CA TRP A 154 -7.79 1.90 -8.79
C TRP A 154 -7.40 0.42 -8.77
N ASP A 155 -6.48 0.01 -9.66
CA ASP A 155 -6.03 -1.37 -9.74
C ASP A 155 -5.27 -1.76 -8.47
N ALA A 156 -4.38 -0.89 -7.98
CA ALA A 156 -3.68 -1.10 -6.71
C ALA A 156 -4.66 -1.32 -5.55
N LEU A 157 -5.68 -0.46 -5.41
CA LEU A 157 -6.75 -0.63 -4.42
C LEU A 157 -7.48 -1.96 -4.59
N ARG A 158 -7.84 -2.34 -5.82
CA ARG A 158 -8.51 -3.61 -6.12
C ARG A 158 -7.71 -4.83 -5.67
N TYR A 159 -6.39 -4.82 -5.89
CA TYR A 159 -5.50 -5.91 -5.47
C TYR A 159 -5.31 -5.91 -3.95
N LEU A 160 -5.16 -4.73 -3.32
CA LEU A 160 -5.07 -4.61 -1.87
C LEU A 160 -6.34 -5.08 -1.14
N CYS A 161 -7.54 -4.80 -1.70
CA CYS A 161 -8.80 -5.36 -1.19
C CYS A 161 -8.77 -6.90 -1.21
N ARG A 162 -8.32 -7.50 -2.31
CA ARG A 162 -8.22 -8.97 -2.46
C ARG A 162 -7.16 -9.57 -1.53
N ALA A 163 -6.07 -8.85 -1.31
CA ALA A 163 -4.95 -9.28 -0.48
C ALA A 163 -5.14 -8.96 1.02
N LYS A 164 -6.25 -8.33 1.42
CA LYS A 164 -6.48 -7.89 2.81
C LYS A 164 -5.33 -7.01 3.35
N ALA A 165 -4.89 -6.05 2.54
CA ALA A 165 -3.75 -5.17 2.82
C ALA A 165 -2.37 -5.85 2.94
N ASP A 166 -2.25 -7.17 2.67
CA ASP A 166 -0.96 -7.84 2.57
C ASP A 166 -0.27 -7.47 1.25
N LEU A 167 0.87 -6.77 1.38
CA LEU A 167 1.59 -6.25 0.23
C LEU A 167 2.17 -7.37 -0.64
N LEU A 168 2.73 -8.42 -0.02
CA LEU A 168 3.37 -9.50 -0.75
C LEU A 168 2.33 -10.32 -1.52
N VAL A 169 1.18 -10.60 -0.90
CA VAL A 169 0.05 -11.24 -1.57
C VAL A 169 -0.46 -10.37 -2.72
N ALA A 170 -0.57 -9.05 -2.55
CA ALA A 170 -0.98 -8.14 -3.63
C ALA A 170 0.00 -8.16 -4.81
N VAL A 171 1.31 -8.14 -4.55
CA VAL A 171 2.35 -8.25 -5.58
C VAL A 171 2.19 -9.57 -6.35
N ARG A 172 2.01 -10.70 -5.65
CA ARG A 172 1.81 -12.00 -6.28
C ARG A 172 0.56 -12.05 -7.16
N LEU A 173 -0.54 -11.44 -6.72
CA LEU A 173 -1.77 -11.35 -7.52
C LEU A 173 -1.56 -10.53 -8.79
N ILE A 174 -0.81 -9.43 -8.72
CA ILE A 174 -0.51 -8.60 -9.90
C ILE A 174 0.39 -9.34 -10.89
N GLU A 175 1.44 -10.01 -10.40
CA GLU A 175 2.31 -10.85 -11.22
C GLU A 175 1.50 -11.94 -11.93
N PHE A 176 0.64 -12.62 -11.18
CA PHE A 176 -0.26 -13.64 -11.72
C PHE A 176 -1.17 -13.08 -12.82
N ASP A 177 -1.93 -12.02 -12.54
CA ASP A 177 -2.86 -11.42 -13.51
C ASP A 177 -2.16 -10.94 -14.81
N ARG A 178 -0.91 -10.48 -14.71
CA ARG A 178 -0.09 -10.07 -15.88
C ARG A 178 0.39 -11.26 -16.68
N CYS A 179 0.84 -12.33 -16.03
CA CYS A 179 1.29 -13.54 -16.71
C CYS A 179 0.17 -14.21 -17.52
N TYR A 180 -1.07 -14.21 -17.01
CA TYR A 180 -2.21 -14.78 -17.76
C TYR A 180 -2.58 -13.97 -18.99
N ARG A 181 -2.59 -12.63 -18.86
CA ARG A 181 -2.89 -11.74 -20.00
C ARG A 181 -1.86 -11.87 -21.13
N ASN A 182 -0.58 -12.00 -20.78
CA ASN A 182 0.48 -12.16 -21.77
C ASN A 182 0.41 -13.51 -22.51
N LYS A 183 -0.05 -14.59 -21.84
CA LYS A 183 -0.21 -15.90 -22.48
C LYS A 183 -1.35 -15.94 -23.49
N GLU A 184 -2.45 -15.22 -23.23
CA GLU A 184 -3.53 -15.08 -24.23
C GLU A 184 -3.01 -14.36 -25.48
N GLU A 185 -2.29 -13.24 -25.31
CA GLU A 185 -1.73 -12.48 -26.44
C GLU A 185 -0.70 -13.28 -27.26
N ASP A 186 0.13 -14.10 -26.62
CA ASP A 186 1.06 -15.03 -27.29
C ASP A 186 0.31 -16.15 -28.04
N GLU A 187 -0.75 -16.71 -27.46
CA GLU A 187 -1.58 -17.75 -28.11
C GLU A 187 -2.36 -17.19 -29.32
N PHE A 188 -2.81 -15.93 -29.26
CA PHE A 188 -3.40 -15.23 -30.40
C PHE A 188 -2.37 -14.87 -31.48
N HIS A 189 -1.11 -14.58 -31.12
CA HIS A 189 -0.03 -14.33 -32.10
C HIS A 189 0.42 -15.58 -32.83
N ILE A 190 0.50 -16.74 -32.16
CA ILE A 190 0.85 -18.02 -32.81
C ILE A 190 -0.22 -18.40 -33.85
N ARG A 191 -1.52 -18.32 -33.50
CA ARG A 191 -2.62 -18.59 -34.45
C ARG A 191 -2.72 -17.57 -35.61
N GLY A 192 -2.25 -16.34 -35.40
CA GLY A 192 -2.26 -15.28 -36.41
C GLY A 192 -1.19 -15.45 -37.49
N GLN A 193 -0.02 -15.98 -37.15
CA GLN A 193 1.07 -16.23 -38.11
C GLN A 193 0.78 -17.45 -39.01
N ASP A 194 0.17 -18.50 -38.47
CA ASP A 194 -0.23 -19.68 -39.24
C ASP A 194 -1.30 -19.37 -40.31
N CYS A 195 -2.15 -18.36 -40.06
CA CYS A 195 -3.16 -17.92 -41.03
C CYS A 195 -2.57 -17.10 -42.20
N TYR A 196 -1.40 -16.48 -42.04
CA TYR A 196 -0.74 -15.69 -43.08
C TYR A 196 0.11 -16.54 -44.02
N GLN A 197 0.58 -17.72 -43.60
CA GLN A 197 1.34 -18.63 -44.48
C GLN A 197 0.46 -19.56 -45.34
N MET A 198 -0.79 -19.82 -44.95
CA MET A 198 -1.73 -20.61 -45.80
C MET A 198 -2.33 -19.84 -46.99
N ARG A 199 -2.27 -18.50 -47.00
CA ARG A 199 -2.81 -17.69 -48.12
C ARG A 199 -1.83 -17.48 -49.27
N SER A 200 -0.55 -17.84 -49.11
CA SER A 200 0.47 -17.56 -50.13
C SER A 200 0.75 -18.70 -51.12
N THR A 201 0.05 -19.84 -51.02
CA THR A 201 0.29 -21.02 -51.88
C THR A 201 -0.81 -21.33 -52.90
N VAL A 202 -1.93 -20.58 -52.93
CA VAL A 202 -3.06 -20.86 -53.86
C VAL A 202 -3.08 -19.90 -55.06
N GLY A 203 -1.92 -19.63 -55.66
CA GLY A 203 -1.79 -18.65 -56.74
C GLY A 203 -0.80 -18.99 -57.86
N LYS A 204 -0.41 -20.26 -58.02
CA LYS A 204 0.44 -20.70 -59.15
C LYS A 204 0.08 -22.10 -59.64
N THR A 205 -0.89 -22.15 -60.55
CA THR A 205 -1.04 -23.16 -61.61
C THR A 205 -1.69 -22.41 -62.77
N ALA A 206 -0.87 -21.91 -63.71
CA ALA A 206 -0.56 -22.57 -65.00
C ALA A 206 -1.76 -22.50 -65.95
#